data_AF-A0A7V4MSR5-F1
#
_entry.id   AF-A0A7V4MSR5-F1
#
_cell.length_a   1.000
_cell.length_b   1.000
_cell.length_c   1.000
_cell.angle_alpha   90.00
_cell.angle_beta   90.00
_cell.angle_gamma   90.00
#
_symmetry.space_group_name_H-M   'P 1'
#
loop_
_entity.id
_entity.type
_entity.pdbx_description
1 polymer ?
#
loop_
_entity_poly.entity_id
_entity_poly.type
_entity_poly.pdbx_seq_one_letter_code
_entity_poly.pdbx_strand_id
1 'polypeptide(L)'
;MLRATSLVRLLHLSLPVLLAMTFGAALAWAFAEEPLGFRDPYTGTTTDHQISTIHFDLSYPLALAAGFSVTDSRHLMIWNQLVDSEVITVTGGVSYTNCGGSFPPEPDAADHCQIGDRLPRAWPPVGSEVAGNPCLTSRFGPFMPLFHFPHPADLAAMRDWAWGEATQLAGYQAYAWGAFSTIQAPCKYTSTTVVATTMQAGSLEAFATYLHSLADYYSHRDCIAVMDAMGMPWAVHTLTDTYACDYNPSQPTADDAHGREFGAAYTDSLRTDEGVRAVYIELVARSLHREGEYFPLGLDAELTSLAGSPTLSQALYNFVHTWVFSQPLQRRQYADAMVAAILAQRQPRLRVNLPAILRE
;
A
#
# COMPACT_ATOMS: atom_id res chain seq x y z
N MET A 1 10.61 42.72 42.81
CA MET A 1 10.67 41.25 42.83
C MET A 1 9.42 40.70 42.12
N LEU A 2 9.43 40.57 40.79
CA LEU A 2 8.31 40.02 40.00
C LEU A 2 8.76 39.87 38.54
N ARG A 3 9.77 39.03 38.25
CA ARG A 3 10.21 38.74 36.86
C ARG A 3 10.74 37.32 36.59
N ALA A 4 10.67 36.40 37.56
CA ALA A 4 11.24 35.05 37.40
C ALA A 4 10.21 33.94 37.09
N THR A 5 8.91 34.19 37.24
CA THR A 5 7.88 33.13 37.16
C THR A 5 7.27 32.93 35.77
N SER A 6 7.31 33.93 34.88
CA SER A 6 6.77 33.78 33.51
C SER A 6 7.71 33.06 32.54
N LEU A 7 9.04 33.17 32.73
CA LEU A 7 10.00 32.49 31.85
C LEU A 7 9.97 30.95 32.03
N VAL A 8 9.79 30.48 33.27
CA VAL A 8 9.73 29.05 33.59
C VAL A 8 8.45 28.39 33.06
N ARG A 9 7.31 29.12 33.04
CA ARG A 9 6.07 28.62 32.43
C ARG A 9 6.13 28.57 30.90
N LEU A 10 6.82 29.50 30.24
CA LEU A 10 7.04 29.44 28.79
C LEU A 10 7.98 28.29 28.40
N LEU A 11 9.01 28.00 29.20
CA LEU A 11 9.87 26.82 28.98
C LEU A 11 9.12 25.49 29.17
N HIS A 12 8.19 25.39 30.11
CA HIS A 12 7.41 24.16 30.34
C HIS A 12 6.33 23.88 29.30
N LEU A 13 5.87 24.89 28.55
CA LEU A 13 4.92 24.72 27.44
C LEU A 13 5.61 24.52 26.08
N SER A 14 6.83 25.03 25.91
CA SER A 14 7.58 24.88 24.67
C SER A 14 8.30 23.53 24.55
N LEU A 15 8.77 22.95 25.66
CA LEU A 15 9.48 21.66 25.64
C LEU A 15 8.62 20.45 25.20
N PRO A 16 7.37 20.26 25.66
CA PRO A 16 6.53 19.15 25.19
C PRO A 16 6.01 19.35 23.77
N VAL A 17 5.81 20.60 23.33
CA VAL A 17 5.46 20.93 21.95
C VAL A 17 6.65 20.68 21.01
N LEU A 18 7.87 21.02 21.43
CA LEU A 18 9.07 20.70 20.66
C LEU A 18 9.31 19.19 20.61
N LEU A 19 9.09 18.46 21.71
CA LEU A 19 9.20 16.99 21.72
C LEU A 19 8.14 16.33 20.82
N ALA A 20 6.88 16.80 20.87
CA ALA A 20 5.81 16.30 20.02
C ALA A 20 6.05 16.61 18.52
N MET A 21 6.64 17.76 18.20
CA MET A 21 7.03 18.09 16.82
C MET A 21 8.26 17.31 16.34
N THR A 22 9.24 17.02 17.22
CA THR A 22 10.40 16.20 16.83
C THR A 22 10.06 14.71 16.68
N PHE A 23 9.08 14.21 17.43
CA PHE A 23 8.55 12.86 17.20
C PHE A 23 7.64 12.83 15.96
N GLY A 24 6.77 13.82 15.76
CA GLY A 24 5.87 13.86 14.60
C GLY A 24 6.58 14.00 13.25
N ALA A 25 7.66 14.80 13.17
CA ALA A 25 8.40 14.99 11.91
C ALA A 25 9.37 13.85 11.56
N ALA A 26 9.78 13.04 12.54
CA ALA A 26 10.68 11.90 12.34
C ALA A 26 9.94 10.58 12.04
N LEU A 27 8.60 10.54 12.15
CA LEU A 27 7.80 9.31 12.07
C LEU A 27 7.17 9.02 10.70
N ALA A 28 7.38 9.87 9.68
CA ALA A 28 6.81 9.70 8.34
C ALA A 28 7.82 9.30 7.26
N TRP A 29 9.08 9.04 7.61
CA TRP A 29 10.14 8.84 6.62
C TRP A 29 10.63 7.39 6.65
N ALA A 30 10.15 6.62 5.67
CA ALA A 30 10.49 5.22 5.39
C ALA A 30 9.94 4.21 6.41
N PHE A 31 8.76 3.69 6.10
CA PHE A 31 8.32 2.41 6.62
C PHE A 31 9.28 1.31 6.12
N ALA A 32 9.82 0.54 7.05
CA ALA A 32 10.58 -0.66 6.77
C ALA A 32 9.60 -1.82 6.48
N GLU A 33 9.15 -1.93 5.23
CA GLU A 33 8.53 -3.16 4.74
C GLU A 33 9.57 -4.29 4.84
N GLU A 34 10.64 -4.20 4.04
CA GLU A 34 11.76 -5.12 4.07
C GLU A 34 13.08 -4.35 4.11
N PRO A 35 14.19 -4.93 4.63
CA PRO A 35 15.49 -4.27 4.65
C PRO A 35 16.16 -4.26 3.26
N LEU A 36 15.45 -3.71 2.26
CA LEU A 36 15.83 -3.66 0.87
C LEU A 36 15.43 -2.31 0.27
N GLY A 37 16.42 -1.59 -0.28
CA GLY A 37 16.20 -0.27 -0.87
C GLY A 37 15.45 -0.30 -2.20
N PHE A 38 14.75 0.78 -2.52
CA PHE A 38 14.12 1.04 -3.79
C PHE A 38 15.18 1.11 -4.88
N ARG A 39 14.99 0.34 -5.95
CA ARG A 39 15.83 0.37 -7.15
C ARG A 39 15.02 0.97 -8.28
N ASP A 40 15.38 2.18 -8.69
CA ASP A 40 14.69 2.90 -9.75
C ASP A 40 14.66 2.08 -11.04
N PRO A 41 13.47 1.71 -11.57
CA PRO A 41 13.38 0.84 -12.73
C PRO A 41 13.86 1.51 -14.03
N TYR A 42 14.06 2.84 -14.03
CA TYR A 42 14.56 3.58 -15.20
C TYR A 42 16.07 3.79 -15.19
N THR A 43 16.67 4.04 -14.02
CA THR A 43 18.10 4.33 -13.90
C THR A 43 18.92 3.20 -13.30
N GLY A 44 18.30 2.26 -12.60
CA GLY A 44 18.96 1.22 -11.80
C GLY A 44 19.57 1.74 -10.48
N THR A 45 19.44 3.03 -10.19
CA THR A 45 19.94 3.63 -8.95
C THR A 45 19.18 3.07 -7.75
N THR A 46 19.89 2.65 -6.72
CA THR A 46 19.30 2.18 -5.46
C THR A 46 19.38 3.26 -4.40
N THR A 47 18.29 3.49 -3.67
CA THR A 47 18.19 4.45 -2.57
C THR A 47 18.02 3.72 -1.22
N ASP A 48 17.95 4.48 -0.13
CA ASP A 48 17.68 4.00 1.22
C ASP A 48 16.18 3.88 1.53
N HIS A 49 15.29 4.36 0.65
CA HIS A 49 13.85 4.14 0.77
C HIS A 49 13.55 2.64 0.71
N GLN A 50 13.05 2.07 1.80
CA GLN A 50 12.69 0.66 1.86
C GLN A 50 11.43 0.37 1.05
N ILE A 51 11.33 -0.85 0.52
CA ILE A 51 10.21 -1.31 -0.31
C ILE A 51 9.67 -2.65 0.16
N SER A 52 8.49 -2.98 -0.32
CA SER A 52 7.91 -4.32 -0.28
C SER A 52 8.32 -5.10 -1.52
N THR A 53 8.89 -6.29 -1.37
CA THR A 53 9.16 -7.15 -2.53
C THR A 53 7.87 -7.65 -3.18
N ILE A 54 6.75 -7.70 -2.44
CA ILE A 54 5.42 -8.02 -2.98
C ILE A 54 4.85 -6.83 -3.76
N HIS A 55 4.75 -5.64 -3.15
CA HIS A 55 4.13 -4.48 -3.82
C HIS A 55 5.01 -3.88 -4.92
N PHE A 56 6.34 -3.98 -4.81
CA PHE A 56 7.28 -3.43 -5.78
C PHE A 56 7.86 -4.49 -6.72
N ASP A 57 8.76 -5.35 -6.23
CA ASP A 57 9.58 -6.22 -7.10
C ASP A 57 8.72 -7.26 -7.86
N LEU A 58 7.67 -7.81 -7.25
CA LEU A 58 6.78 -8.80 -7.87
C LEU A 58 5.75 -8.18 -8.82
N SER A 59 5.31 -6.94 -8.59
CA SER A 59 4.36 -6.24 -9.45
C SER A 59 4.83 -6.16 -10.91
N TYR A 60 6.12 -5.97 -11.11
CA TYR A 60 6.70 -5.83 -12.45
C TYR A 60 6.61 -7.12 -13.30
N PRO A 61 7.15 -8.28 -12.87
CA PRO A 61 6.98 -9.52 -13.62
C PRO A 61 5.51 -9.93 -13.75
N LEU A 62 4.65 -9.68 -12.75
CA LEU A 62 3.21 -9.95 -12.87
C LEU A 62 2.56 -9.15 -14.02
N ALA A 63 2.81 -7.84 -14.09
CA ALA A 63 2.28 -7.00 -15.16
C ALA A 63 2.82 -7.41 -16.54
N LEU A 64 4.11 -7.75 -16.64
CA LEU A 64 4.69 -8.26 -17.88
C LEU A 64 4.06 -9.59 -18.31
N ALA A 65 3.87 -10.52 -17.37
CA ALA A 65 3.22 -11.81 -17.62
C ALA A 65 1.75 -11.65 -17.99
N ALA A 66 1.08 -10.61 -17.49
CA ALA A 66 -0.29 -10.27 -17.86
C ALA A 66 -0.37 -9.64 -19.25
N GLY A 67 0.75 -9.24 -19.86
CA GLY A 67 0.83 -8.77 -21.23
C GLY A 67 0.90 -7.24 -21.39
N PHE A 68 1.16 -6.50 -20.29
CA PHE A 68 1.43 -5.07 -20.37
C PHE A 68 2.77 -4.78 -21.08
N SER A 69 2.89 -3.54 -21.57
CA SER A 69 4.16 -3.01 -22.08
C SER A 69 5.20 -2.94 -20.94
N VAL A 70 6.49 -2.82 -21.30
CA VAL A 70 7.55 -2.61 -20.29
C VAL A 70 7.34 -1.29 -19.54
N THR A 71 6.90 -0.25 -20.25
CA THR A 71 6.65 1.07 -19.67
C THR A 71 5.51 1.03 -18.66
N ASP A 72 4.36 0.47 -19.04
CA ASP A 72 3.20 0.39 -18.14
C ASP A 72 3.48 -0.52 -16.95
N SER A 73 4.21 -1.62 -17.16
CA SER A 73 4.59 -2.53 -16.06
C SER A 73 5.49 -1.84 -15.03
N ARG A 74 6.43 -0.99 -15.46
CA ARG A 74 7.25 -0.16 -14.54
C ARG A 74 6.44 0.91 -13.85
N HIS A 75 5.49 1.50 -14.56
CA HIS A 75 4.57 2.49 -13.99
C HIS A 75 3.72 1.88 -12.87
N LEU A 76 3.10 0.72 -13.14
CA LEU A 76 2.34 -0.05 -12.16
C LEU A 76 3.20 -0.44 -10.95
N MET A 77 4.42 -0.91 -11.17
CA MET A 77 5.38 -1.24 -10.13
C MET A 77 5.65 -0.06 -9.18
N ILE A 78 5.93 1.13 -9.72
CA ILE A 78 6.18 2.33 -8.90
C ILE A 78 4.92 2.75 -8.14
N TRP A 79 3.79 2.84 -8.83
CA TRP A 79 2.55 3.34 -8.22
C TRP A 79 1.96 2.39 -7.17
N ASN A 80 2.18 1.08 -7.31
CA ASN A 80 1.80 0.11 -6.28
C ASN A 80 2.62 0.35 -4.99
N GLN A 81 3.93 0.57 -5.11
CA GLN A 81 4.78 0.89 -3.94
C GLN A 81 4.50 2.28 -3.35
N LEU A 82 4.04 3.25 -4.16
CA LEU A 82 3.72 4.58 -3.65
C LEU A 82 2.55 4.60 -2.67
N VAL A 83 1.68 3.59 -2.67
CA VAL A 83 0.60 3.50 -1.68
C VAL A 83 1.18 3.45 -0.26
N ASP A 84 2.28 2.72 -0.06
CA ASP A 84 3.02 2.65 1.21
C ASP A 84 4.00 3.79 1.43
N SER A 85 4.76 4.11 0.39
CA SER A 85 5.91 5.00 0.52
C SER A 85 5.54 6.47 0.41
N GLU A 86 4.42 6.78 -0.24
CA GLU A 86 3.85 8.11 -0.51
C GLU A 86 4.72 9.02 -1.41
N VAL A 87 6.02 9.06 -1.12
CA VAL A 87 7.07 9.79 -1.82
C VAL A 87 8.33 8.90 -1.88
N ILE A 88 8.86 8.72 -3.09
CA ILE A 88 10.14 8.05 -3.32
C ILE A 88 11.02 9.03 -4.10
N THR A 89 12.15 9.43 -3.51
CA THR A 89 13.11 10.33 -4.16
C THR A 89 14.35 9.57 -4.57
N VAL A 90 14.84 9.83 -5.78
CA VAL A 90 16.10 9.27 -6.29
C VAL A 90 17.10 10.37 -6.61
N THR A 91 18.38 10.00 -6.71
CA THR A 91 19.47 10.91 -7.05
C THR A 91 19.19 11.64 -8.37
N GLY A 92 19.53 12.93 -8.45
CA GLY A 92 19.30 13.74 -9.65
C GLY A 92 17.95 14.45 -9.70
N GLY A 93 17.17 14.42 -8.61
CA GLY A 93 15.96 15.22 -8.44
C GLY A 93 14.69 14.59 -9.01
N VAL A 94 14.74 13.33 -9.44
CA VAL A 94 13.53 12.59 -9.79
C VAL A 94 12.82 12.18 -8.49
N SER A 95 11.52 12.44 -8.43
CA SER A 95 10.67 12.11 -7.29
C SER A 95 9.36 11.54 -7.81
N TYR A 96 8.97 10.40 -7.27
CA TYR A 96 7.68 9.77 -7.51
C TYR A 96 6.80 10.05 -6.30
N THR A 97 5.56 10.46 -6.51
CA THR A 97 4.63 10.72 -5.41
C THR A 97 3.19 10.52 -5.83
N ASN A 98 2.40 9.96 -4.92
CA ASN A 98 0.93 9.90 -5.03
C ASN A 98 0.24 10.96 -4.15
N CYS A 99 1.02 11.88 -3.56
CA CYS A 99 0.50 12.97 -2.76
C CYS A 99 -0.14 14.02 -3.68
N GLY A 100 -1.42 14.24 -3.45
CA GLY A 100 -2.25 15.09 -4.29
C GLY A 100 -3.73 14.95 -3.93
N GLY A 101 -4.40 16.08 -3.70
CA GLY A 101 -5.80 16.12 -3.29
C GLY A 101 -5.97 16.81 -1.95
N SER A 102 -6.96 16.37 -1.16
CA SER A 102 -7.27 16.96 0.14
C SER A 102 -7.94 15.96 1.08
N PHE A 103 -7.60 15.98 2.36
CA PHE A 103 -8.46 15.40 3.38
C PHE A 103 -9.65 16.33 3.66
N PRO A 104 -10.84 15.80 3.94
CA PRO A 104 -11.93 16.59 4.51
C PRO A 104 -11.47 17.23 5.83
N PRO A 105 -12.14 18.30 6.30
CA PRO A 105 -11.87 18.86 7.62
C PRO A 105 -11.99 17.78 8.70
N GLU A 106 -11.04 17.76 9.63
CA GLU A 106 -11.13 16.89 10.80
C GLU A 106 -12.45 17.16 11.53
N PRO A 107 -13.25 16.11 11.85
CA PRO A 107 -14.46 16.25 12.64
C PRO A 107 -14.15 16.74 14.07
N ASP A 108 -15.03 17.57 14.65
CA ASP A 108 -14.84 18.06 16.01
C ASP A 108 -15.08 16.94 17.03
N ALA A 109 -14.04 16.54 17.76
CA ALA A 109 -14.13 15.53 18.80
C ALA A 109 -15.11 15.92 19.92
N ALA A 110 -15.29 17.19 20.23
CA ALA A 110 -16.25 17.62 21.24
C ALA A 110 -17.71 17.30 20.83
N ASP A 111 -18.03 17.48 19.54
CA ASP A 111 -19.35 17.24 18.98
C ASP A 111 -19.68 15.73 18.89
N HIS A 112 -18.69 14.91 18.58
CA HIS A 112 -18.91 13.47 18.33
C HIS A 112 -18.64 12.57 19.52
N CYS A 113 -17.76 12.99 20.43
CA CYS A 113 -17.21 12.10 21.44
C CYS A 113 -17.47 12.54 22.88
N GLN A 114 -17.97 13.77 23.11
CA GLN A 114 -18.27 14.32 24.45
C GLN A 114 -17.09 14.23 25.45
N ILE A 115 -15.86 14.10 24.96
CA ILE A 115 -14.64 13.85 25.76
C ILE A 115 -13.88 15.14 26.13
N GLY A 116 -14.37 16.31 25.70
CA GLY A 116 -13.75 17.61 25.94
C GLY A 116 -12.38 17.80 25.25
N ASP A 117 -11.94 19.05 25.16
CA ASP A 117 -10.81 19.51 24.31
C ASP A 117 -9.40 19.02 24.72
N ARG A 118 -9.28 18.03 25.61
CA ARG A 118 -8.01 17.71 26.31
C ARG A 118 -7.45 16.32 26.08
N LEU A 119 -8.08 15.48 25.28
CA LEU A 119 -7.58 14.12 25.08
C LEU A 119 -6.79 13.97 23.78
N PRO A 120 -5.75 13.12 23.76
CA PRO A 120 -4.94 12.88 22.57
C PRO A 120 -5.77 12.25 21.44
N ARG A 121 -5.50 12.68 20.21
CA ARG A 121 -5.91 12.01 18.97
C ARG A 121 -5.04 10.77 18.80
N ALA A 122 -5.65 9.59 18.90
CA ALA A 122 -4.99 8.30 18.70
C ALA A 122 -4.85 8.00 17.21
N TRP A 123 -5.84 8.41 16.40
CA TRP A 123 -5.85 8.20 14.96
C TRP A 123 -6.57 9.33 14.22
N PRO A 124 -6.05 9.77 13.06
CA PRO A 124 -4.66 9.61 12.63
C PRO A 124 -3.72 10.31 13.65
N PRO A 125 -2.45 9.89 13.81
CA PRO A 125 -1.52 10.58 14.71
C PRO A 125 -1.44 12.09 14.40
N VAL A 126 -1.25 12.94 15.42
CA VAL A 126 -1.13 14.39 15.16
C VAL A 126 0.12 14.66 14.33
N GLY A 127 -0.04 15.37 13.20
CA GLY A 127 1.04 15.72 12.29
C GLY A 127 1.32 14.70 11.17
N SER A 128 0.60 13.58 11.11
CA SER A 128 0.69 12.65 9.98
C SER A 128 -0.04 13.15 8.73
N GLU A 129 -0.96 14.10 8.88
CA GLU A 129 -1.63 14.77 7.78
C GLU A 129 -0.73 15.91 7.28
N VAL A 130 0.05 15.69 6.22
CA VAL A 130 0.90 16.73 5.63
C VAL A 130 0.03 17.90 5.13
N ALA A 131 0.16 19.07 5.76
CA ALA A 131 -0.57 20.26 5.35
C ALA A 131 -0.12 20.71 3.94
N GLY A 132 -1.07 20.85 3.02
CA GLY A 132 -0.86 21.46 1.69
C GLY A 132 -0.61 20.47 0.54
N ASN A 133 -0.20 19.22 0.82
CA ASN A 133 -0.18 18.15 -0.17
C ASN A 133 -0.34 16.77 0.49
N PRO A 134 -1.57 16.38 0.88
CA PRO A 134 -1.78 15.14 1.60
C PRO A 134 -1.55 13.92 0.70
N CYS A 135 -0.86 12.93 1.26
CA CYS A 135 -0.71 11.61 0.67
C CYS A 135 -1.94 10.79 1.07
N LEU A 136 -2.94 10.74 0.19
CA LEU A 136 -4.26 10.22 0.52
C LEU A 136 -4.26 8.74 0.89
N THR A 137 -3.29 7.97 0.37
CA THR A 137 -3.10 6.57 0.71
C THR A 137 -2.28 6.38 1.98
N SER A 138 -1.89 7.45 2.66
CA SER A 138 -0.96 7.34 3.79
C SER A 138 -1.42 6.31 4.80
N ARG A 139 -0.49 5.43 5.19
CA ARG A 139 -0.65 4.48 6.30
C ARG A 139 -0.92 5.15 7.64
N PHE A 140 -0.76 6.47 7.74
CA PHE A 140 -1.06 7.25 8.93
C PHE A 140 -2.15 8.31 8.69
N GLY A 141 -2.80 8.25 7.53
CA GLY A 141 -3.87 9.16 7.16
C GLY A 141 -5.25 8.67 7.63
N PRO A 142 -6.27 9.54 7.53
CA PRO A 142 -7.65 9.19 7.85
C PRO A 142 -8.26 8.15 6.91
N PHE A 143 -7.69 7.96 5.70
CA PHE A 143 -8.12 6.96 4.73
C PHE A 143 -7.31 5.66 4.78
N MET A 144 -6.36 5.51 5.70
CA MET A 144 -5.57 4.28 5.82
C MET A 144 -6.42 3.00 5.78
N PRO A 145 -7.56 2.90 6.50
CA PRO A 145 -8.37 1.69 6.46
C PRO A 145 -8.87 1.33 5.06
N LEU A 146 -9.19 2.33 4.25
CA LEU A 146 -9.63 2.14 2.86
C LEU A 146 -8.51 1.54 2.01
N PHE A 147 -7.26 1.97 2.19
CA PHE A 147 -6.16 1.59 1.30
C PHE A 147 -5.35 0.39 1.79
N HIS A 148 -5.27 0.17 3.10
CA HIS A 148 -4.39 -0.84 3.72
C HIS A 148 -5.11 -1.91 4.52
N PHE A 149 -6.37 -1.70 4.91
CA PHE A 149 -7.19 -2.75 5.53
C PHE A 149 -8.59 -2.79 4.91
N PRO A 150 -8.71 -2.80 3.56
CA PRO A 150 -10.00 -2.66 2.92
C PRO A 150 -10.91 -3.84 3.24
N HIS A 151 -12.16 -3.55 3.57
CA HIS A 151 -13.21 -4.56 3.55
C HIS A 151 -13.63 -4.86 2.10
N PRO A 152 -14.38 -5.96 1.84
CA PRO A 152 -14.83 -6.28 0.48
C PRO A 152 -15.62 -5.15 -0.21
N ALA A 153 -16.36 -4.34 0.54
CA ALA A 153 -17.07 -3.18 0.01
C ALA A 153 -16.12 -2.05 -0.43
N ASP A 154 -15.02 -1.86 0.31
CA ASP A 154 -13.97 -0.90 -0.02
C ASP A 154 -13.22 -1.30 -1.28
N LEU A 155 -12.88 -2.60 -1.39
CA LEU A 155 -12.30 -3.16 -2.60
C LEU A 155 -13.20 -2.96 -3.81
N ALA A 156 -14.51 -3.18 -3.68
CA ALA A 156 -15.46 -2.96 -4.77
C ALA A 156 -15.47 -1.50 -5.23
N ALA A 157 -15.55 -0.55 -4.29
CA ALA A 157 -15.52 0.88 -4.61
C ALA A 157 -14.20 1.31 -5.28
N MET A 158 -13.07 0.82 -4.76
CA MET A 158 -11.76 1.07 -5.37
C MET A 158 -11.63 0.44 -6.74
N ARG A 159 -12.14 -0.78 -6.93
CA ARG A 159 -12.16 -1.45 -8.22
C ARG A 159 -12.95 -0.65 -9.24
N ASP A 160 -14.19 -0.26 -8.93
CA ASP A 160 -15.04 0.48 -9.86
C ASP A 160 -14.39 1.82 -10.26
N TRP A 161 -13.75 2.51 -9.33
CA TRP A 161 -12.98 3.73 -9.60
C TRP A 161 -11.71 3.48 -10.43
N ALA A 162 -10.92 2.46 -10.09
CA ALA A 162 -9.71 2.04 -10.79
C ALA A 162 -9.98 1.56 -12.22
N TRP A 163 -11.15 0.97 -12.44
CA TRP A 163 -11.66 0.60 -13.75
C TRP A 163 -12.36 1.77 -14.46
N GLY A 164 -12.52 2.93 -13.83
CA GLY A 164 -13.19 4.09 -14.44
C GLY A 164 -14.68 3.88 -14.69
N GLU A 165 -15.27 2.90 -14.01
CA GLU A 165 -16.72 2.66 -13.96
C GLU A 165 -17.37 3.68 -13.02
N ALA A 166 -16.66 4.07 -11.95
CA ALA A 166 -16.96 5.22 -11.13
C ALA A 166 -15.99 6.39 -11.43
N THR A 167 -16.52 7.60 -11.58
CA THR A 167 -15.70 8.80 -11.83
C THR A 167 -15.06 9.38 -10.56
N GLN A 168 -15.51 8.92 -9.39
CA GLN A 168 -15.05 9.36 -8.07
C GLN A 168 -14.85 8.13 -7.18
N LEU A 169 -13.86 8.20 -6.29
CA LEU A 169 -13.62 7.16 -5.29
C LEU A 169 -14.48 7.44 -4.06
N ALA A 170 -15.49 6.60 -3.83
CA ALA A 170 -16.21 6.58 -2.56
C ALA A 170 -15.38 5.84 -1.50
N GLY A 171 -15.38 6.35 -0.28
CA GLY A 171 -14.68 5.73 0.85
C GLY A 171 -15.15 6.30 2.17
N TYR A 172 -14.33 6.18 3.20
CA TYR A 172 -14.61 6.77 4.50
C TYR A 172 -13.34 7.24 5.19
N GLN A 173 -13.47 8.28 5.99
CA GLN A 173 -12.42 8.71 6.92
C GLN A 173 -12.63 8.08 8.29
N ALA A 174 -11.52 7.76 8.97
CA ALA A 174 -11.51 7.16 10.30
C ALA A 174 -10.71 8.02 11.28
N TYR A 175 -11.26 8.20 12.48
CA TYR A 175 -10.64 8.97 13.56
C TYR A 175 -10.88 8.31 14.92
N ALA A 176 -9.89 8.39 15.81
CA ALA A 176 -9.97 7.86 17.17
C ALA A 176 -9.38 8.85 18.18
N TRP A 177 -10.08 9.07 19.29
CA TRP A 177 -9.66 9.98 20.35
C TRP A 177 -9.89 9.39 21.74
N GLY A 178 -9.20 9.95 22.72
CA GLY A 178 -9.40 9.59 24.13
C GLY A 178 -8.39 8.60 24.68
N ALA A 179 -7.40 8.19 23.89
CA ALA A 179 -6.33 7.28 24.30
C ALA A 179 -5.06 7.49 23.44
N PHE A 180 -4.00 6.74 23.74
CA PHE A 180 -2.76 6.73 22.96
C PHE A 180 -2.77 5.70 21.82
N SER A 181 -3.72 4.77 21.81
CA SER A 181 -3.86 3.77 20.75
C SER A 181 -5.30 3.71 20.23
N THR A 182 -5.45 3.37 18.96
CA THR A 182 -6.76 3.21 18.30
C THR A 182 -7.64 2.21 19.04
N ILE A 183 -7.07 1.09 19.49
CA ILE A 183 -7.81 0.04 20.22
C ILE A 183 -8.43 0.60 21.50
N GLN A 184 -7.62 1.28 22.31
CA GLN A 184 -8.02 1.80 23.61
C GLN A 184 -8.86 3.06 23.54
N ALA A 185 -8.91 3.74 22.39
CA ALA A 185 -9.63 4.98 22.21
C ALA A 185 -11.13 4.77 22.51
N PRO A 186 -11.70 5.43 23.53
CA PRO A 186 -13.12 5.30 23.85
C PRO A 186 -14.02 5.92 22.77
N CYS A 187 -13.51 6.87 21.99
CA CYS A 187 -14.23 7.41 20.84
C CYS A 187 -13.57 6.99 19.53
N LYS A 188 -14.39 6.42 18.65
CA LYS A 188 -14.03 6.04 17.29
C LYS A 188 -15.11 6.57 16.37
N TYR A 189 -14.69 7.23 15.30
CA TYR A 189 -15.57 7.89 14.35
C TYR A 189 -15.20 7.48 12.94
N THR A 190 -16.23 7.19 12.15
CA THR A 190 -16.11 6.98 10.71
C THR A 190 -17.15 7.83 10.00
N SER A 191 -16.79 8.40 8.85
CA SER A 191 -17.75 9.06 7.97
C SER A 191 -17.47 8.74 6.53
N THR A 192 -18.49 8.30 5.80
CA THR A 192 -18.44 8.15 4.36
C THR A 192 -18.16 9.50 3.72
N THR A 193 -17.33 9.50 2.68
CA THR A 193 -16.96 10.68 1.91
C THR A 193 -16.54 10.29 0.49
N VAL A 194 -16.34 11.28 -0.36
CA VAL A 194 -15.62 11.12 -1.63
C VAL A 194 -14.16 11.47 -1.37
N VAL A 195 -13.26 10.56 -1.72
CA VAL A 195 -11.82 10.79 -1.61
C VAL A 195 -11.40 11.80 -2.68
N ALA A 196 -10.95 12.97 -2.27
CA ALA A 196 -10.41 13.97 -3.17
C ALA A 196 -8.95 13.63 -3.50
N THR A 197 -8.72 13.21 -4.75
CA THR A 197 -7.42 12.81 -5.29
C THR A 197 -7.14 13.50 -6.62
N THR A 198 -5.87 13.65 -6.97
CA THR A 198 -5.42 14.06 -8.32
C THR A 198 -5.32 12.89 -9.30
N MET A 199 -5.41 11.64 -8.83
CA MET A 199 -5.42 10.47 -9.70
C MET A 199 -6.71 10.43 -10.52
N GLN A 200 -6.57 10.28 -11.83
CA GLN A 200 -7.72 10.16 -12.71
C GLN A 200 -8.36 8.79 -12.57
N ALA A 201 -9.69 8.74 -12.39
CA ALA A 201 -10.43 7.49 -12.41
C ALA A 201 -10.16 6.70 -13.70
N GLY A 202 -9.95 5.39 -13.58
CA GLY A 202 -9.62 4.54 -14.72
C GLY A 202 -8.16 4.61 -15.18
N SER A 203 -7.28 5.41 -14.57
CA SER A 203 -5.86 5.48 -14.94
C SER A 203 -5.04 4.30 -14.39
N LEU A 204 -3.79 4.17 -14.83
CA LEU A 204 -2.88 3.14 -14.30
C LEU A 204 -2.49 3.41 -12.84
N GLU A 205 -2.45 4.67 -12.42
CA GLU A 205 -2.22 5.08 -11.03
C GLU A 205 -3.36 4.61 -10.12
N ALA A 206 -4.60 4.86 -10.54
CA ALA A 206 -5.80 4.40 -9.83
C ALA A 206 -5.84 2.86 -9.78
N PHE A 207 -5.48 2.20 -10.89
CA PHE A 207 -5.42 0.75 -10.95
C PHE A 207 -4.32 0.14 -10.08
N ALA A 208 -3.12 0.71 -10.07
CA ALA A 208 -2.04 0.27 -9.18
C ALA A 208 -2.42 0.45 -7.70
N THR A 209 -3.13 1.54 -7.36
CA THR A 209 -3.65 1.76 -6.01
C THR A 209 -4.65 0.67 -5.61
N TYR A 210 -5.56 0.28 -6.51
CA TYR A 210 -6.45 -0.85 -6.27
C TYR A 210 -5.70 -2.19 -6.14
N LEU A 211 -4.71 -2.46 -6.98
CA LEU A 211 -3.92 -3.70 -6.89
C LEU A 211 -3.16 -3.82 -5.56
N HIS A 212 -2.66 -2.69 -5.05
CA HIS A 212 -2.07 -2.62 -3.73
C HIS A 212 -3.07 -3.04 -2.65
N SER A 213 -4.21 -2.34 -2.59
CA SER A 213 -5.24 -2.59 -1.59
C SER A 213 -5.84 -4.00 -1.72
N LEU A 214 -5.89 -4.56 -2.92
CA LEU A 214 -6.26 -5.96 -3.14
C LEU A 214 -5.25 -6.91 -2.49
N ALA A 215 -3.94 -6.67 -2.65
CA ALA A 215 -2.92 -7.48 -1.97
C ALA A 215 -3.04 -7.35 -0.44
N ASP A 216 -3.21 -6.13 0.06
CA ASP A 216 -3.38 -5.84 1.50
C ASP A 216 -4.62 -6.50 2.10
N TYR A 217 -5.73 -6.57 1.36
CA TYR A 217 -6.90 -7.34 1.78
C TYR A 217 -6.55 -8.80 2.08
N TYR A 218 -5.80 -9.46 1.20
CA TYR A 218 -5.44 -10.87 1.38
C TYR A 218 -4.44 -11.07 2.52
N SER A 219 -3.40 -10.25 2.60
CA SER A 219 -2.40 -10.33 3.66
C SER A 219 -3.00 -10.02 5.03
N HIS A 220 -3.91 -9.04 5.12
CA HIS A 220 -4.47 -8.58 6.39
C HIS A 220 -5.85 -9.19 6.71
N ARG A 221 -6.40 -10.07 5.87
CA ARG A 221 -7.73 -10.69 6.04
C ARG A 221 -8.01 -11.22 7.44
N ASP A 222 -7.04 -11.92 8.03
CA ASP A 222 -7.22 -12.51 9.36
C ASP A 222 -7.20 -11.43 10.45
N CYS A 223 -6.40 -10.36 10.28
CA CYS A 223 -6.45 -9.23 11.20
C CYS A 223 -7.77 -8.47 11.09
N ILE A 224 -8.25 -8.24 9.85
CA ILE A 224 -9.56 -7.64 9.60
C ILE A 224 -10.66 -8.43 10.32
N ALA A 225 -10.67 -9.75 10.17
CA ALA A 225 -11.63 -10.62 10.84
C ALA A 225 -11.55 -10.56 12.38
N VAL A 226 -10.35 -10.49 12.96
CA VAL A 226 -10.18 -10.32 14.41
C VAL A 226 -10.73 -8.97 14.88
N MET A 227 -10.43 -7.90 14.15
CA MET A 227 -10.86 -6.55 14.46
C MET A 227 -12.39 -6.41 14.36
N ASP A 228 -12.99 -7.00 13.34
CA ASP A 228 -14.45 -7.08 13.17
C ASP A 228 -15.09 -7.84 14.35
N ALA A 229 -14.49 -8.97 14.78
CA ALA A 229 -14.97 -9.74 15.92
C ALA A 229 -14.88 -8.97 17.26
N MET A 230 -13.95 -8.03 17.36
CA MET A 230 -13.84 -7.10 18.49
C MET A 230 -14.81 -5.91 18.40
N GLY A 231 -15.59 -5.81 17.33
CA GLY A 231 -16.49 -4.68 17.08
C GLY A 231 -15.73 -3.40 16.73
N MET A 232 -14.50 -3.50 16.22
CA MET A 232 -13.73 -2.36 15.78
C MET A 232 -14.32 -1.84 14.45
N PRO A 233 -14.51 -0.52 14.29
CA PRO A 233 -15.03 0.06 13.06
C PRO A 233 -14.05 0.01 11.88
N TRP A 234 -12.77 -0.26 12.13
CA TRP A 234 -11.76 -0.55 11.12
C TRP A 234 -10.62 -1.37 11.73
N ALA A 235 -9.83 -2.03 10.88
CA ALA A 235 -8.69 -2.83 11.30
C ALA A 235 -7.38 -2.02 11.35
N VAL A 236 -6.44 -2.44 12.21
CA VAL A 236 -5.14 -1.81 12.44
C VAL A 236 -4.14 -2.81 13.00
N HIS A 237 -2.86 -2.62 12.68
CA HIS A 237 -1.73 -3.35 13.25
C HIS A 237 -1.29 -2.82 14.64
N THR A 238 -2.22 -2.72 15.61
CA THR A 238 -1.90 -2.16 16.95
C THR A 238 -2.17 -3.12 18.11
N LEU A 239 -2.57 -4.36 17.82
CA LEU A 239 -2.81 -5.39 18.83
C LEU A 239 -1.55 -6.23 19.04
N THR A 240 -0.79 -5.90 20.07
CA THR A 240 0.26 -6.79 20.60
C THR A 240 -0.39 -8.08 21.10
N ASP A 241 0.28 -9.22 20.92
CA ASP A 241 -0.18 -10.57 21.33
C ASP A 241 -1.35 -11.16 20.53
N THR A 242 -1.82 -10.49 19.48
CA THR A 242 -2.78 -11.07 18.52
C THR A 242 -2.03 -11.48 17.26
N TYR A 243 -1.76 -12.78 17.09
CA TYR A 243 -0.95 -13.30 15.97
C TYR A 243 -1.22 -12.60 14.64
N ALA A 244 -2.47 -12.57 14.18
CA ALA A 244 -2.83 -11.99 12.88
C ALA A 244 -2.60 -10.47 12.76
N CYS A 245 -2.63 -9.72 13.86
CA CYS A 245 -2.52 -8.27 13.88
C CYS A 245 -1.19 -7.75 14.48
N ASP A 246 -0.32 -8.64 14.94
CA ASP A 246 0.93 -8.28 15.63
C ASP A 246 1.97 -7.82 14.62
N TYR A 247 2.23 -6.52 14.59
CA TYR A 247 3.23 -5.89 13.75
C TYR A 247 3.82 -4.66 14.43
N ASN A 248 5.14 -4.57 14.45
CA ASN A 248 5.86 -3.42 14.99
C ASN A 248 6.59 -2.68 13.87
N PRO A 249 6.06 -1.52 13.43
CA PRO A 249 6.64 -0.78 12.31
C PRO A 249 8.04 -0.24 12.60
N SER A 250 8.39 -0.05 13.88
CA SER A 250 9.72 0.45 14.29
C SER A 250 10.79 -0.63 14.34
N GLN A 251 10.38 -1.90 14.37
CA GLN A 251 11.27 -3.04 14.47
C GLN A 251 10.61 -4.26 13.80
N PRO A 252 10.47 -4.27 12.47
CA PRO A 252 9.89 -5.39 11.76
C PRO A 252 10.79 -6.62 11.90
N THR A 253 10.16 -7.79 12.02
CA THR A 253 10.84 -9.08 12.23
C THR A 253 10.19 -10.17 11.38
N ALA A 254 10.89 -11.29 11.22
CA ALA A 254 10.35 -12.42 10.47
C ALA A 254 9.12 -13.08 11.13
N ASP A 255 8.90 -12.85 12.43
CA ASP A 255 7.82 -13.48 13.19
C ASP A 255 6.59 -12.56 13.37
N ASP A 256 6.60 -11.34 12.83
CA ASP A 256 5.44 -10.45 12.82
C ASP A 256 4.52 -10.69 11.61
N ALA A 257 3.38 -9.99 11.55
CA ALA A 257 2.37 -10.20 10.52
C ALA A 257 2.90 -10.04 9.08
N HIS A 258 3.82 -9.10 8.84
CA HIS A 258 4.43 -8.91 7.52
C HIS A 258 5.54 -9.94 7.28
N GLY A 259 6.33 -10.26 8.32
CA GLY A 259 7.40 -11.25 8.23
C GLY A 259 6.93 -12.65 7.81
N ARG A 260 5.75 -13.03 8.31
CA ARG A 260 5.13 -14.34 8.08
C ARG A 260 4.43 -14.50 6.73
N GLU A 261 4.32 -13.43 5.95
CA GLU A 261 3.90 -13.50 4.55
C GLU A 261 4.89 -14.31 3.69
N PHE A 262 6.10 -14.53 4.19
CA PHE A 262 7.19 -15.15 3.46
C PHE A 262 7.65 -16.46 4.08
N GLY A 263 7.95 -17.43 3.22
CA GLY A 263 8.49 -18.73 3.61
C GLY A 263 7.41 -19.79 3.85
N ALA A 264 7.77 -21.04 3.58
CA ALA A 264 6.85 -22.19 3.65
C ALA A 264 6.38 -22.56 5.07
N ALA A 265 6.93 -21.94 6.12
CA ALA A 265 6.63 -22.30 7.51
C ALA A 265 5.32 -21.69 8.04
N TYR A 266 4.84 -20.61 7.41
CA TYR A 266 3.74 -19.82 7.94
C TYR A 266 2.47 -19.97 7.09
N THR A 267 1.32 -20.04 7.74
CA THR A 267 0.01 -20.05 7.06
C THR A 267 -0.29 -18.73 6.38
N ASP A 268 0.28 -17.63 6.87
CA ASP A 268 0.09 -16.28 6.31
C ASP A 268 0.62 -16.23 4.87
N SER A 269 1.76 -16.91 4.60
CA SER A 269 2.30 -17.05 3.23
C SER A 269 1.34 -17.69 2.23
N LEU A 270 0.41 -18.56 2.67
CA LEU A 270 -0.60 -19.15 1.77
C LEU A 270 -1.63 -18.10 1.34
N ARG A 271 -1.98 -17.16 2.23
CA ARG A 271 -2.86 -16.03 1.91
C ARG A 271 -2.14 -15.04 1.01
N THR A 272 -0.83 -14.84 1.20
CA THR A 272 0.00 -14.07 0.29
C THR A 272 0.03 -14.66 -1.12
N ASP A 273 0.21 -15.98 -1.28
CA ASP A 273 0.12 -16.63 -2.62
C ASP A 273 -1.29 -16.47 -3.22
N GLU A 274 -2.36 -16.59 -2.42
CA GLU A 274 -3.73 -16.33 -2.85
C GLU A 274 -3.89 -14.89 -3.39
N GLY A 275 -3.37 -13.90 -2.66
CA GLY A 275 -3.41 -12.48 -3.04
C GLY A 275 -2.61 -12.19 -4.31
N VAL A 276 -1.41 -12.76 -4.45
CA VAL A 276 -0.57 -12.65 -5.66
C VAL A 276 -1.34 -13.16 -6.89
N ARG A 277 -2.07 -14.28 -6.76
CA ARG A 277 -2.89 -14.82 -7.85
C ARG A 277 -4.08 -13.92 -8.17
N ALA A 278 -4.74 -13.35 -7.16
CA ALA A 278 -5.84 -12.42 -7.35
C ALA A 278 -5.40 -11.15 -8.08
N VAL A 279 -4.26 -10.57 -7.68
CA VAL A 279 -3.60 -9.45 -8.38
C VAL A 279 -3.28 -9.81 -9.83
N TYR A 280 -2.74 -11.00 -10.08
CA TYR A 280 -2.47 -11.46 -11.43
C TYR A 280 -3.74 -11.54 -12.30
N ILE A 281 -4.85 -12.03 -11.74
CA ILE A 281 -6.13 -12.12 -12.45
C ILE A 281 -6.63 -10.73 -12.87
N GLU A 282 -6.57 -9.74 -11.97
CA GLU A 282 -6.97 -8.36 -12.28
C GLU A 282 -6.05 -7.74 -13.34
N LEU A 283 -4.73 -7.96 -13.26
CA LEU A 283 -3.78 -7.53 -14.28
C LEU A 283 -4.12 -8.16 -15.65
N VAL A 284 -4.36 -9.47 -15.71
CA VAL A 284 -4.75 -10.17 -16.95
C VAL A 284 -6.04 -9.57 -17.52
N ALA A 285 -7.05 -9.39 -16.69
CA ALA A 285 -8.33 -8.81 -17.11
C ALA A 285 -8.12 -7.39 -17.69
N ARG A 286 -7.35 -6.55 -17.00
CA ARG A 286 -7.09 -5.18 -17.41
C ARG A 286 -6.28 -5.10 -18.71
N SER A 287 -5.23 -5.91 -18.82
CA SER A 287 -4.44 -6.08 -20.03
C SER A 287 -5.30 -6.52 -21.22
N LEU A 288 -6.19 -7.51 -21.03
CA LEU A 288 -7.07 -7.98 -22.10
C LEU A 288 -8.03 -6.89 -22.59
N HIS A 289 -8.51 -6.04 -21.67
CA HIS A 289 -9.55 -5.04 -21.94
C HIS A 289 -9.00 -3.69 -22.46
N ARG A 290 -7.84 -3.21 -21.99
CA ARG A 290 -7.40 -1.83 -22.23
C ARG A 290 -5.94 -1.66 -22.64
N GLU A 291 -4.97 -2.07 -21.83
CA GLU A 291 -3.55 -1.68 -22.02
C GLU A 291 -2.65 -2.79 -22.60
N GLY A 292 -3.08 -4.05 -22.60
CA GLY A 292 -2.25 -5.18 -23.01
C GLY A 292 -1.74 -5.11 -24.46
N GLU A 293 -0.42 -5.13 -24.62
CA GLU A 293 0.29 -5.20 -25.90
C GLU A 293 0.63 -6.65 -26.29
N TYR A 294 0.64 -7.56 -25.32
CA TYR A 294 1.03 -8.97 -25.48
C TYR A 294 -0.07 -9.90 -24.96
N PHE A 295 -0.08 -11.14 -25.43
CA PHE A 295 -0.97 -12.16 -24.88
C PHE A 295 -0.55 -12.48 -23.44
N PRO A 296 -1.48 -12.48 -22.48
CA PRO A 296 -1.18 -12.91 -21.13
C PRO A 296 -0.70 -14.37 -21.13
N LEU A 297 0.28 -14.68 -20.29
CA LEU A 297 0.71 -16.05 -20.06
C LEU A 297 -0.33 -16.79 -19.22
N GLY A 298 -0.55 -18.08 -19.50
CA GLY A 298 -1.31 -18.93 -18.60
C GLY A 298 -0.54 -19.18 -17.29
N LEU A 299 -1.25 -19.44 -16.19
CA LEU A 299 -0.60 -19.87 -14.94
C LEU A 299 0.14 -21.21 -15.08
N ASP A 300 -0.23 -22.02 -16.07
CA ASP A 300 0.40 -23.27 -16.49
C ASP A 300 1.53 -23.07 -17.52
N ALA A 301 1.75 -21.85 -18.01
CA ALA A 301 2.82 -21.58 -18.97
C ALA A 301 4.19 -21.80 -18.33
N GLU A 302 5.01 -22.64 -18.95
CA GLU A 302 6.38 -22.90 -18.53
C GLU A 302 7.26 -21.68 -18.78
N LEU A 303 8.06 -21.28 -17.79
CA LEU A 303 9.08 -20.24 -17.90
C LEU A 303 10.41 -20.90 -18.26
N THR A 304 10.58 -21.30 -19.52
CA THR A 304 11.66 -22.21 -19.95
C THR A 304 13.07 -21.68 -19.66
N SER A 305 13.24 -20.36 -19.64
CA SER A 305 14.51 -19.69 -19.36
C SER A 305 14.80 -19.47 -17.87
N LEU A 306 13.85 -19.80 -16.98
CA LEU A 306 14.03 -19.78 -15.54
C LEU A 306 14.55 -21.14 -15.06
N ALA A 307 15.45 -21.15 -14.08
CA ALA A 307 16.06 -22.38 -13.60
C ALA A 307 15.01 -23.39 -13.11
N GLY A 308 15.09 -24.63 -13.61
CA GLY A 308 14.13 -25.70 -13.32
C GLY A 308 12.83 -25.61 -14.15
N SER A 309 12.72 -24.61 -15.02
CA SER A 309 11.59 -24.39 -15.93
C SER A 309 10.22 -24.53 -15.25
N PRO A 310 9.97 -23.80 -14.14
CA PRO A 310 8.69 -23.86 -13.46
C PRO A 310 7.59 -23.26 -14.35
N THR A 311 6.34 -23.65 -14.11
CA THR A 311 5.20 -22.88 -14.61
C THR A 311 5.15 -21.50 -13.94
N LEU A 312 4.45 -20.54 -14.53
CA LEU A 312 4.26 -19.23 -13.91
C LEU A 312 3.67 -19.37 -12.49
N SER A 313 2.67 -20.24 -12.29
CA SER A 313 2.12 -20.53 -10.96
C SER A 313 3.17 -21.08 -9.99
N GLN A 314 4.07 -21.94 -10.44
CA GLN A 314 5.15 -22.46 -9.58
C GLN A 314 6.19 -21.39 -9.27
N ALA A 315 6.47 -20.49 -10.22
CA ALA A 315 7.36 -19.36 -9.98
C ALA A 315 6.79 -18.41 -8.93
N LEU A 316 5.50 -18.08 -9.00
CA LEU A 316 4.82 -17.25 -7.99
C LEU A 316 4.87 -17.91 -6.60
N TYR A 317 4.56 -19.20 -6.54
CA TYR A 317 4.69 -19.98 -5.30
C TYR A 317 6.13 -19.93 -4.77
N ASN A 318 7.13 -20.15 -5.61
CA ASN A 318 8.53 -20.12 -5.19
C ASN A 318 8.96 -18.74 -4.67
N PHE A 319 8.48 -17.65 -5.28
CA PHE A 319 8.75 -16.29 -4.83
C PHE A 319 8.31 -16.08 -3.37
N VAL A 320 7.10 -16.52 -3.04
CA VAL A 320 6.51 -16.36 -1.70
C VAL A 320 7.12 -17.33 -0.69
N HIS A 321 7.29 -18.60 -1.05
CA HIS A 321 7.55 -19.67 -0.07
C HIS A 321 9.02 -20.08 0.08
N THR A 322 9.92 -19.70 -0.83
CA THR A 322 11.32 -20.17 -0.79
C THR A 322 12.17 -19.36 0.19
N TRP A 323 11.93 -18.05 0.27
CA TRP A 323 12.74 -17.11 1.04
C TRP A 323 11.91 -16.48 2.14
N VAL A 324 12.49 -16.34 3.32
CA VAL A 324 11.83 -15.69 4.49
C VAL A 324 12.08 -14.19 4.50
N PHE A 325 11.36 -13.44 5.33
CA PHE A 325 11.46 -11.97 5.45
C PHE A 325 12.89 -11.40 5.37
N SER A 326 13.86 -12.00 6.07
CA SER A 326 15.26 -11.55 6.11
C SER A 326 16.09 -11.81 4.85
N GLN A 327 15.48 -12.35 3.79
CA GLN A 327 16.11 -12.67 2.49
C GLN A 327 15.49 -11.89 1.31
N PRO A 328 15.31 -10.56 1.42
CA PRO A 328 14.60 -9.78 0.39
C PRO A 328 15.40 -9.66 -0.90
N LEU A 329 16.75 -9.66 -0.81
CA LEU A 329 17.62 -9.59 -1.98
C LEU A 329 17.46 -10.82 -2.89
N GLN A 330 17.30 -12.01 -2.30
CA GLN A 330 17.10 -13.25 -3.05
C GLN A 330 15.75 -13.26 -3.76
N ARG A 331 14.68 -12.76 -3.12
CA ARG A 331 13.37 -12.56 -3.77
C ARG A 331 13.48 -11.60 -4.96
N ARG A 332 14.15 -10.45 -4.80
CA ARG A 332 14.39 -9.51 -5.90
C ARG A 332 15.15 -10.15 -7.06
N GLN A 333 16.22 -10.89 -6.77
CA GLN A 333 16.98 -11.60 -7.80
C GLN A 333 16.13 -12.63 -8.55
N TYR A 334 15.22 -13.30 -7.83
CA TYR A 334 14.28 -14.23 -8.45
C TYR A 334 13.23 -13.53 -9.31
N ALA A 335 12.67 -12.40 -8.85
CA ALA A 335 11.80 -11.56 -9.67
C ALA A 335 12.51 -11.05 -10.94
N ASP A 336 13.77 -10.61 -10.84
CA ASP A 336 14.58 -10.22 -12.00
C ASP A 336 14.76 -11.38 -13.00
N ALA A 337 14.96 -12.60 -12.49
CA ALA A 337 15.05 -13.80 -13.33
C ALA A 337 13.71 -14.16 -13.99
N MET A 338 12.59 -14.00 -13.27
CA MET A 338 11.24 -14.15 -13.84
C MET A 338 11.01 -13.16 -14.97
N VAL A 339 11.38 -11.88 -14.79
CA VAL A 339 11.28 -10.85 -15.84
C VAL A 339 11.98 -11.30 -17.12
N ALA A 340 13.24 -11.75 -17.02
CA ALA A 340 13.99 -12.21 -18.19
C ALA A 340 13.31 -13.40 -18.89
N ALA A 341 12.79 -14.36 -18.13
CA ALA A 341 12.08 -15.52 -18.68
C ALA A 341 10.76 -15.13 -19.36
N ILE A 342 9.96 -14.27 -18.71
CA ILE A 342 8.69 -13.78 -19.25
C ILE A 342 8.92 -13.03 -20.56
N LEU A 343 9.86 -12.06 -20.56
CA LEU A 343 10.17 -11.25 -21.74
C LEU A 343 10.56 -12.10 -22.96
N ALA A 344 11.27 -13.21 -22.76
CA ALA A 344 11.74 -14.10 -23.82
C ALA A 344 10.61 -14.85 -24.55
N GLN A 345 9.41 -14.96 -23.96
CA GLN A 345 8.30 -15.75 -24.49
C GLN A 345 7.02 -14.94 -24.76
N ARG A 346 7.04 -13.61 -24.58
CA ARG A 346 5.87 -12.77 -24.87
C ARG A 346 5.54 -12.79 -26.36
N GLN A 347 4.25 -12.90 -26.65
CA GLN A 347 3.72 -12.84 -28.02
C GLN A 347 2.91 -11.56 -28.20
N PRO A 348 3.27 -10.69 -29.18
CA PRO A 348 2.52 -9.46 -29.43
C PRO A 348 1.06 -9.75 -29.79
N ARG A 349 0.14 -8.92 -29.27
CA ARG A 349 -1.26 -8.89 -29.70
C ARG A 349 -1.39 -7.89 -30.84
N LEU A 350 -1.88 -8.38 -31.98
CA LEU A 350 -2.31 -7.50 -33.06
C LEU A 350 -3.58 -6.76 -32.62
N ARG A 351 -3.45 -5.47 -32.30
CA ARG A 351 -4.61 -4.58 -32.12
C ARG A 351 -5.02 -4.03 -33.48
N VAL A 352 -6.14 -4.51 -34.00
CA VAL A 352 -6.79 -3.89 -35.16
C VAL A 352 -7.58 -2.68 -34.64
N ASN A 353 -6.97 -1.50 -34.72
CA ASN A 353 -7.67 -0.24 -34.46
C ASN A 353 -8.61 0.02 -35.64
N LEU A 354 -9.89 -0.28 -35.49
CA LEU A 354 -10.89 0.12 -36.46
C LEU A 354 -11.07 1.64 -36.37
N PRO A 355 -10.99 2.38 -37.49
CA PRO A 355 -11.27 3.82 -37.48
C PRO A 355 -12.66 4.07 -36.91
N ALA A 356 -12.79 5.07 -36.05
CA ALA A 356 -14.07 5.51 -35.48
C ALA A 356 -14.96 6.24 -36.51
N ILE A 357 -15.11 5.65 -37.70
CA ILE A 357 -16.06 6.06 -38.73
C ILE A 357 -17.14 4.99 -38.69
N LEU A 358 -18.18 5.20 -37.88
CA LEU A 358 -19.53 4.62 -37.93
C LEU A 358 -20.20 4.86 -36.57
N ARG A 359 -20.51 6.13 -36.28
CA ARG A 359 -21.61 6.52 -35.40
C ARG A 359 -22.33 7.63 -36.14
N GLU A 360 -23.26 7.25 -37.01
CA GLU A 360 -24.39 8.11 -37.40
C GLU A 360 -25.50 7.95 -36.37
#